data_AF-A0AAV5IFI9-F1
#
_entry.id   AF-A0AAV5IFI9-F1
#
_cell.length_a   1.000
_cell.length_b   1.000
_cell.length_c   1.000
_cell.angle_alpha   90.00
_cell.angle_beta   90.00
_cell.angle_gamma   90.00
#
_symmetry.space_group_name_H-M   'P 1'
#
loop_
_entity.id
_entity.type
_entity.pdbx_description
1 polymer ?
#
loop_
_entity_poly.entity_id
_entity_poly.type
_entity_poly.pdbx_seq_one_letter_code
_entity_poly.pdbx_strand_id
1 'polypeptide(L)' 'MELTLVQSDDWHLHLRDGELLQAVVPHSANHFGGAIVMPNLKSPVTTTAAAVTYWELILKALPAASNFYPL' A
#
# COMPACT_ATOMS: atom_id res chain seq x y z
N MET A 1 20.76 15.60 -18.85
CA MET A 1 20.79 14.14 -18.99
C MET A 1 19.52 13.62 -18.35
N GLU A 2 18.74 12.84 -19.08
CA GLU A 2 17.44 12.29 -18.64
C GLU A 2 17.55 10.77 -18.57
N LEU A 3 16.95 10.17 -17.55
CA LEU A 3 16.89 8.72 -17.35
C LEU A 3 15.42 8.30 -17.25
N THR A 4 15.00 7.40 -18.14
CA THR A 4 13.67 6.80 -18.10
C THR A 4 13.76 5.45 -17.40
N LEU A 5 12.95 5.26 -16.36
CA LEU A 5 12.81 4.00 -15.65
C LEU A 5 11.40 3.45 -15.88
N VAL A 6 11.29 2.12 -15.96
CA VAL A 6 9.98 1.46 -15.86
C VAL A 6 9.42 1.69 -14.46
N GLN A 7 8.09 1.78 -14.33
CA GLN A 7 7.45 1.91 -13.02
C GLN A 7 7.80 0.70 -12.16
N SER A 8 8.37 0.94 -10.98
CA SER A 8 8.82 -0.10 -10.04
C SER A 8 7.73 -0.47 -9.04
N ASP A 9 7.94 -1.59 -8.36
CA ASP A 9 7.15 -2.01 -7.19
C ASP A 9 7.97 -1.93 -5.90
N ASP A 10 7.30 -1.73 -4.76
CA ASP A 10 7.91 -1.71 -3.43
C ASP A 10 7.77 -3.08 -2.73
N TRP A 11 8.87 -3.81 -2.63
CA TRP A 11 8.86 -5.17 -2.09
C TRP A 11 8.82 -5.24 -0.55
N HIS A 12 8.82 -4.11 0.16
CA HIS A 12 8.74 -4.08 1.63
C HIS A 12 8.14 -2.77 2.15
N LEU A 13 6.82 -2.72 2.30
CA LEU A 13 6.11 -1.49 2.69
C LEU A 13 5.35 -1.63 4.02
N HIS A 14 5.42 -0.59 4.85
CA HIS A 14 4.66 -0.49 6.11
C HIS A 14 3.64 0.64 6.02
N LEU A 15 2.37 0.30 5.79
CA LEU A 15 1.31 1.30 5.59
C LEU A 15 0.62 1.73 6.89
N ARG A 16 0.83 1.02 8.00
CA ARG A 16 0.16 1.28 9.30
C ARG A 16 -1.38 1.18 9.16
N ASP A 17 -2.12 1.77 10.08
CA ASP A 17 -3.59 1.72 10.13
C ASP A 17 -4.18 3.09 10.51
N GLY A 18 -5.49 3.26 10.35
CA GLY A 18 -6.22 4.47 10.72
C GLY A 18 -5.77 5.72 9.97
N GLU A 19 -5.58 6.83 10.68
CA GLU A 19 -5.18 8.12 10.08
C GLU A 19 -3.81 8.05 9.39
N LEU A 20 -2.88 7.26 9.94
CA LEU A 20 -1.56 7.07 9.33
C LEU A 20 -1.67 6.37 7.98
N LEU A 21 -2.53 5.35 7.87
CA LEU A 21 -2.80 4.66 6.61
C LEU A 21 -3.27 5.65 5.53
N GLN A 22 -4.25 6.49 5.88
CA GLN A 22 -4.79 7.51 4.97
C GLN A 22 -3.74 8.53 4.55
N ALA A 23 -2.83 8.89 5.46
CA ALA A 23 -1.76 9.84 5.17
C ALA A 23 -0.70 9.25 4.24
N VAL A 24 -0.30 7.98 4.41
CA VAL A 24 0.88 7.42 3.74
C VAL A 24 0.58 6.73 2.41
N VAL A 25 -0.61 6.13 2.24
CA VAL A 25 -0.97 5.39 1.02
C VAL A 25 -0.82 6.23 -0.26
N PRO A 26 -1.30 7.50 -0.32
CA PRO A 26 -1.13 8.33 -1.51
C PRO A 26 0.33 8.52 -1.93
N HIS A 27 1.25 8.58 -0.97
CA HIS A 27 2.67 8.77 -1.27
C HIS A 27 3.25 7.56 -2.00
N SER A 28 2.99 6.34 -1.51
CA SER A 28 3.46 5.12 -2.19
C SER A 28 2.80 4.95 -3.56
N ALA A 29 1.49 5.20 -3.64
CA ALA A 29 0.72 5.04 -4.88
C ALA A 29 1.13 6.00 -6.00
N ASN A 30 1.75 7.14 -5.68
CA ASN A 30 2.25 8.10 -6.66
C ASN A 30 3.59 7.68 -7.30
N HIS A 31 4.31 6.73 -6.70
CA HIS A 31 5.66 6.35 -7.12
C HIS A 31 5.75 4.91 -7.62
N PHE A 32 4.95 4.00 -7.08
CA PHE A 32 5.05 2.57 -7.34
C PHE A 32 3.82 2.03 -8.07
N GLY A 33 3.99 0.94 -8.83
CA GLY A 33 2.90 0.20 -9.47
C GLY A 33 2.20 -0.75 -8.51
N GLY A 34 2.94 -1.31 -7.56
CA GLY A 34 2.42 -2.15 -6.49
C GLY A 34 3.37 -2.24 -5.30
N ALA A 35 2.94 -2.95 -4.26
CA ALA A 35 3.79 -3.19 -3.09
C ALA A 35 3.43 -4.45 -2.31
N ILE A 36 4.41 -5.10 -1.68
CA ILE A 36 4.19 -6.11 -0.64
C ILE A 36 3.99 -5.40 0.71
N VAL A 37 2.79 -5.52 1.27
CA VAL A 37 2.41 -4.82 2.51
C VAL A 37 2.67 -5.70 3.73
N MET A 38 3.47 -5.17 4.67
CA MET A 38 3.87 -5.92 5.85
C MET A 38 2.74 -6.03 6.89
N PRO A 39 2.52 -7.22 7.50
CA PRO A 39 1.34 -7.50 8.33
C PRO A 39 1.47 -7.09 9.81
N ASN A 40 2.55 -6.39 10.18
CA ASN A 40 2.95 -6.09 11.56
C ASN A 40 2.26 -4.83 12.13
N LEU A 41 0.93 -4.78 12.03
CA LEU A 41 0.12 -3.79 12.73
C LEU A 41 0.15 -4.03 14.25
N LYS A 42 -0.44 -3.10 15.04
CA LYS A 42 -0.54 -3.25 16.51
C LYS A 42 -1.21 -4.57 16.89
N SER A 43 -2.27 -4.94 16.17
CA SER A 43 -2.82 -6.29 16.14
C SER A 43 -2.35 -6.94 14.84
N PRO A 44 -1.39 -7.89 14.88
CA PRO A 44 -0.82 -8.46 13.66
C PRO A 44 -1.88 -9.13 12.78
N VAL A 45 -1.74 -8.99 11.46
CA VAL A 45 -2.61 -9.65 10.48
C VAL A 45 -2.18 -11.11 10.35
N THR A 46 -2.93 -12.02 10.98
CA THR A 46 -2.59 -13.46 11.05
C THR A 46 -3.62 -14.39 10.43
N THR A 47 -4.71 -13.84 9.89
CA THR A 47 -5.78 -14.61 9.22
C THR A 47 -6.09 -14.03 7.86
N THR A 48 -6.57 -14.86 6.94
CA THR A 48 -6.99 -14.42 5.60
C THR A 48 -8.10 -13.36 5.68
N ALA A 49 -9.05 -13.51 6.61
CA ALA A 49 -10.12 -12.53 6.80
C ALA A 49 -9.57 -11.15 7.20
N ALA A 50 -8.61 -11.12 8.13
CA ALA A 50 -7.96 -9.87 8.51
C ALA A 50 -7.16 -9.25 7.35
N ALA A 51 -6.50 -10.08 6.53
CA ALA A 51 -5.77 -9.61 5.35
C ALA A 51 -6.70 -8.97 4.32
N VAL A 52 -7.86 -9.60 4.04
CA VAL A 52 -8.87 -9.05 3.13
C VAL A 52 -9.41 -7.71 3.66
N THR A 53 -9.77 -7.64 4.95
CA THR A 53 -10.22 -6.39 5.56
C THR A 53 -9.16 -5.29 5.45
N TYR A 54 -7.89 -5.62 5.71
CA TYR A 54 -6.81 -4.64 5.64
C TYR A 54 -6.58 -4.16 4.20
N TRP A 55 -6.60 -5.08 3.23
CA TRP A 55 -6.52 -4.77 1.80
C TRP A 55 -7.62 -3.80 1.35
N GLU A 56 -8.88 -4.04 1.76
CA GLU A 56 -10.00 -3.15 1.46
C GLU A 56 -9.81 -1.74 2.06
N LEU A 57 -9.23 -1.64 3.26
CA LEU A 57 -8.92 -0.35 3.89
C LEU A 57 -7.83 0.40 3.11
N ILE A 58 -6.80 -0.31 2.62
CA ILE A 58 -5.76 0.27 1.77
C ILE A 58 -6.37 0.79 0.47
N LEU A 59 -7.24 0.00 -0.19
CA LEU A 59 -7.91 0.43 -1.43
C LEU A 59 -8.77 1.69 -1.23
N LYS A 60 -9.46 1.81 -0.08
CA LYS A 60 -10.23 3.01 0.25
C LYS A 60 -9.36 4.25 0.48
N ALA A 61 -8.11 4.07 0.85
CA ALA A 61 -7.14 5.15 1.07
C ALA A 61 -6.45 5.61 -0.22
N LEU A 62 -6.68 4.95 -1.37
CA LEU A 62 -6.02 5.28 -2.62
C LEU A 62 -6.55 6.61 -3.22
N PRO A 63 -5.66 7.40 -3.87
CA PRO A 63 -6.09 8.50 -4.71
C PRO A 63 -7.04 8.04 -5.82
N ALA A 64 -7.94 8.93 -6.24
CA ALA A 64 -8.82 8.66 -7.37
C ALA A 64 -8.00 8.30 -8.63
N ALA A 65 -8.42 7.24 -9.33
CA ALA A 65 -7.75 6.71 -10.52
C ALA A 65 -6.32 6.17 -10.29
N SER A 66 -5.91 5.87 -9.05
CA SER A 66 -4.65 5.18 -8.80
C SER A 66 -4.64 3.77 -9.42
N ASN A 67 -3.53 3.41 -10.04
CA ASN A 67 -3.25 2.05 -10.54
C ASN A 67 -2.43 1.21 -9.56
N PHE A 68 -2.23 1.69 -8.33
CA PHE A 68 -1.41 1.01 -7.33
C PHE A 68 -2.06 -0.30 -6.88
N TYR A 69 -1.28 -1.38 -6.90
CA TYR A 69 -1.73 -2.72 -6.54
C TYR A 69 -1.04 -3.22 -5.25
N PRO A 70 -1.69 -3.11 -4.08
CA PRO A 70 -1.18 -3.66 -2.83
C PRO A 70 -1.36 -5.19 -2.78
N LEU A 71 -0.30 -5.89 -2.40
CA LEU A 71 -0.17 -7.34 -2.23
C LEU A 71 -0.04 -7.74 -0.76
#